data_AF-A0A087YNJ6-F1
#
_entry.id   AF-A0A087YNJ6-F1
#
_cell.length_a   1.000
_cell.length_b   1.000
_cell.length_c   1.000
_cell.angle_alpha   90.00
_cell.angle_beta   90.00
_cell.angle_gamma   90.00
#
_symmetry.space_group_name_H-M   'P 1'
#
loop_
_entity.id
_entity.type
_entity.pdbx_description
1 polymer ?
#
loop_
_entity_poly.entity_id
_entity_poly.type
_entity_poly.pdbx_seq_one_letter_code
_entity_poly.pdbx_strand_id
1 'polypeptide(L)'
;VPRALGCADHSPKKKLILHMDLNNTILVSDTVTGQGTVAALDYFLTTVTWGKMSKHGKWEWLSDSASLLPPCSDASSYYSQFGRSPGFTSVAGRRFKGLLEEHLELLRWPEGVKEDRQLSVKGEDGRLYHWILPSFFQLIRDLAWEGREFAIVFRTFGTDLPRVLKAVSRAVNEGAHPLFPDLPELKLRVDMTPGKIRCTKRGVVLSRAEERVSTRDGERGLYQYLSSVQGLSGFQDHFDWWATNTFSIRGGKPLWIDPFDQNVQHVFIDDNIRQNDEDTIVSPKVFLEPGGHDTRTAGTAELYDISLVQTDLLRAISDRSYFTQRVHICLKNY
;
A
#
# COMPACT_ATOMS: atom_id res chain seq x y z
N VAL A 1 38.21 -0.47 -36.18
CA VAL A 1 37.27 0.57 -35.71
C VAL A 1 36.32 -0.08 -34.71
N PRO A 2 36.50 0.09 -33.39
CA PRO A 2 35.52 -0.40 -32.42
C PRO A 2 34.38 0.63 -32.31
N ARG A 3 33.15 0.16 -32.50
CA ARG A 3 31.92 0.93 -32.30
C ARG A 3 31.81 1.36 -30.83
N ALA A 4 31.60 2.65 -30.62
CA ALA A 4 31.38 3.26 -29.33
C ALA A 4 30.21 2.62 -28.59
N LEU A 5 30.44 2.35 -27.30
CA LEU A 5 29.42 2.09 -26.30
C LEU A 5 28.48 3.31 -26.26
N GLY A 6 27.18 3.04 -26.37
CA GLY A 6 26.15 4.07 -26.34
C GLY A 6 26.21 4.89 -25.06
N CYS A 7 26.09 6.21 -25.23
CA CYS A 7 25.91 7.19 -24.19
C CYS A 7 24.77 6.74 -23.26
N ALA A 8 25.03 6.65 -21.96
CA ALA A 8 23.97 6.54 -20.96
C ALA A 8 23.09 7.79 -21.07
N ASP A 9 21.78 7.60 -21.18
CA ASP A 9 20.80 8.67 -21.13
C ASP A 9 20.92 9.36 -19.75
N HIS A 10 21.53 10.54 -19.74
CA HIS A 10 21.82 11.35 -18.55
C HIS A 10 20.66 12.28 -18.17
N SER A 11 19.42 11.97 -18.58
CA SER A 11 18.26 12.64 -18.03
C SER A 11 18.15 12.32 -16.52
N PRO A 12 18.04 13.34 -15.64
CA PRO A 12 17.89 13.10 -14.21
C PRO A 12 16.60 12.30 -13.97
N LYS A 13 16.71 11.14 -13.30
CA LYS A 13 15.56 10.31 -12.94
C LYS A 13 14.66 11.11 -12.00
N LYS A 14 13.34 11.18 -12.29
CA LYS A 14 12.35 11.78 -11.37
C LYS A 14 12.49 11.17 -9.97
N LYS A 15 12.47 12.03 -8.95
CA LYS A 15 12.30 11.63 -7.56
C LYS A 15 10.96 10.94 -7.39
N LEU A 16 10.96 9.82 -6.69
CA LEU A 16 9.75 9.03 -6.46
C LEU A 16 9.21 9.24 -5.05
N ILE A 17 7.96 9.65 -4.92
CA ILE A 17 7.25 9.71 -3.64
C ILE A 17 6.26 8.56 -3.58
N LEU A 18 6.57 7.54 -2.78
CA LEU A 18 5.73 6.37 -2.59
C LEU A 18 4.81 6.56 -1.39
N HIS A 19 3.52 6.70 -1.64
CA HIS A 19 2.48 6.65 -0.61
C HIS A 19 2.09 5.19 -0.41
N MET A 20 2.33 4.63 0.76
CA MET A 20 2.05 3.21 1.03
C MET A 20 1.02 3.07 2.14
N ASP A 21 -0.08 2.40 1.83
CA ASP A 21 -0.97 1.93 2.89
C ASP A 21 -0.32 0.85 3.76
N LEU A 22 -0.95 0.57 4.91
CA LEU A 22 -0.46 -0.40 5.88
C LEU A 22 -1.17 -1.74 5.78
N ASN A 23 -2.45 -1.81 6.13
CA ASN A 23 -3.16 -3.09 6.34
C ASN A 23 -3.49 -3.74 5.00
N ASN A 24 -3.26 -5.04 4.87
CA ASN A 24 -3.31 -5.81 3.62
C ASN A 24 -2.42 -5.28 2.47
N THR A 25 -1.65 -4.22 2.71
CA THR A 25 -0.67 -3.67 1.77
C THR A 25 0.72 -4.13 2.17
N ILE A 26 1.25 -3.68 3.31
CA ILE A 26 2.54 -4.15 3.84
C ILE A 26 2.41 -4.90 5.18
N LEU A 27 1.22 -4.94 5.78
CA LEU A 27 0.91 -5.66 7.02
C LEU A 27 -0.14 -6.73 6.76
N VAL A 28 0.06 -7.93 7.32
CA VAL A 28 -0.94 -9.01 7.34
C VAL A 28 -1.50 -9.10 8.75
N SER A 29 -2.22 -8.06 9.14
CA SER A 29 -2.92 -7.95 10.43
C SER A 29 -3.88 -6.78 10.34
N ASP A 30 -4.93 -6.79 11.15
CA ASP A 30 -5.82 -5.65 11.28
C ASP A 30 -6.08 -5.36 12.76
N THR A 31 -5.43 -4.31 13.28
CA THR A 31 -5.59 -3.90 14.67
C THR A 31 -6.94 -3.27 14.96
N VAL A 32 -7.62 -2.71 13.95
CA VAL A 32 -8.95 -2.10 14.09
C VAL A 32 -9.99 -3.19 14.33
N THR A 33 -9.91 -4.29 13.59
CA THR A 33 -10.82 -5.43 13.76
C THR A 33 -10.28 -6.53 14.67
N GLY A 34 -9.10 -6.33 15.26
CA GLY A 34 -8.46 -7.25 16.20
C GLY A 34 -7.98 -8.57 15.59
N GLN A 35 -7.77 -8.62 14.27
CA GLN A 35 -7.29 -9.82 13.58
C GLN A 35 -5.77 -9.92 13.64
N GLY A 36 -5.27 -11.06 14.12
CA GLY A 36 -3.89 -11.47 13.94
C GLY A 36 -3.65 -12.01 12.52
N THR A 37 -2.44 -12.47 12.28
CA THR A 37 -1.96 -12.80 10.92
C THR A 37 -2.75 -13.91 10.25
N VAL A 38 -3.12 -14.96 10.99
CA VAL A 38 -3.87 -16.08 10.42
C VAL A 38 -5.28 -15.63 10.05
N ALA A 39 -5.96 -14.95 10.97
CA ALA A 39 -7.32 -14.48 10.74
C ALA A 39 -7.40 -13.38 9.66
N ALA A 40 -6.40 -12.51 9.56
CA ALA A 40 -6.33 -11.47 8.54
C ALA A 40 -6.15 -12.05 7.14
N LEU A 41 -5.24 -13.02 6.97
CA LEU A 41 -5.04 -13.67 5.68
C LEU A 41 -6.22 -14.56 5.27
N ASP A 42 -6.79 -15.32 6.22
CA ASP A 42 -8.01 -16.11 5.99
C ASP A 42 -9.20 -15.21 5.59
N TYR A 43 -9.32 -14.03 6.21
CA TYR A 43 -10.30 -13.02 5.83
C TYR A 43 -10.01 -12.44 4.44
N PHE A 44 -8.77 -12.08 4.12
CA PHE A 44 -8.39 -11.56 2.81
C PHE A 44 -8.81 -12.53 1.69
N LEU A 45 -8.69 -13.84 1.88
CA LEU A 45 -9.15 -14.81 0.88
C LEU A 45 -10.64 -14.70 0.53
N THR A 46 -11.49 -14.20 1.44
CA THR A 46 -12.91 -13.97 1.13
C THR A 46 -13.12 -12.86 0.10
N THR A 47 -12.17 -11.93 -0.04
CA THR A 47 -12.28 -10.77 -0.94
C THR A 47 -11.77 -11.07 -2.34
N VAL A 48 -10.90 -12.08 -2.50
CA VAL A 48 -10.26 -12.47 -3.76
C VAL A 48 -10.67 -13.85 -4.26
N THR A 49 -11.70 -14.46 -3.68
CA THR A 49 -12.28 -15.73 -4.15
C THR A 49 -13.71 -15.52 -4.65
N TRP A 50 -14.02 -16.15 -5.78
CA TRP A 50 -15.15 -15.76 -6.60
C TRP A 50 -16.16 -16.89 -6.80
N GLY A 51 -17.43 -16.53 -6.78
CA GLY A 51 -18.53 -17.44 -7.05
C GLY A 51 -19.79 -16.69 -7.49
N LYS A 52 -20.89 -17.43 -7.58
CA LYS A 52 -22.21 -16.87 -7.88
C LYS A 52 -23.31 -17.67 -7.22
N MET A 53 -24.46 -17.03 -7.04
CA MET A 53 -25.67 -17.71 -6.59
C MET A 53 -26.35 -18.40 -7.78
N SER A 54 -26.57 -19.69 -7.67
CA SER A 54 -27.32 -20.47 -8.65
C SER A 54 -28.79 -20.06 -8.64
N LYS A 55 -29.54 -20.47 -9.68
CA LYS A 55 -31.00 -20.25 -9.78
C LYS A 55 -31.78 -20.86 -8.59
N HIS A 56 -31.16 -21.79 -7.86
CA HIS A 56 -31.74 -22.44 -6.68
C HIS A 56 -31.26 -21.82 -5.36
N GLY A 57 -30.59 -20.67 -5.41
CA GLY A 57 -30.11 -19.97 -4.21
C GLY A 57 -28.93 -20.66 -3.52
N LYS A 58 -28.13 -21.45 -4.27
CA LYS A 58 -26.91 -22.08 -3.74
C LYS A 58 -25.67 -21.38 -4.25
N TRP A 59 -24.66 -21.21 -3.39
CA TRP A 59 -23.36 -20.69 -3.80
C TRP A 59 -22.61 -21.71 -4.67
N GLU A 60 -22.13 -21.27 -5.82
CA GLU A 60 -21.30 -22.03 -6.74
C GLU A 60 -19.99 -21.28 -6.96
N TRP A 61 -18.87 -21.96 -6.67
CA TRP A 61 -17.54 -21.42 -6.90
C TRP A 61 -17.23 -21.38 -8.40
N LEU A 62 -16.68 -20.26 -8.86
CA LEU A 62 -16.31 -20.08 -10.27
C LEU A 62 -14.86 -20.47 -10.56
N SER A 63 -14.03 -20.53 -9.52
CA SER A 63 -12.60 -20.80 -9.61
C SER A 63 -12.09 -21.43 -8.31
N ASP A 64 -11.07 -22.28 -8.42
CA ASP A 64 -10.28 -22.76 -7.28
C ASP A 64 -9.03 -21.91 -7.03
N SER A 65 -8.78 -20.90 -7.89
CA SER A 65 -7.71 -19.92 -7.74
C SER A 65 -8.26 -18.58 -7.25
N ALA A 66 -7.48 -17.90 -6.40
CA ALA A 66 -7.74 -16.52 -6.00
C ALA A 66 -7.29 -15.54 -7.11
N SER A 67 -7.97 -14.41 -7.21
CA SER A 67 -7.62 -13.32 -8.12
C SER A 67 -8.12 -11.97 -7.60
N LEU A 68 -7.38 -10.90 -7.86
CA LEU A 68 -7.80 -9.54 -7.51
C LEU A 68 -9.07 -9.10 -8.25
N LEU A 69 -9.19 -9.52 -9.52
CA LEU A 69 -10.32 -9.18 -10.38
C LEU A 69 -11.28 -10.37 -10.50
N PRO A 70 -12.59 -10.09 -10.63
CA PRO A 70 -13.55 -11.13 -10.90
C PRO A 70 -13.24 -11.84 -12.23
N PRO A 71 -13.44 -13.17 -12.33
CA PRO A 71 -13.21 -13.90 -13.57
C PRO A 71 -14.24 -13.55 -14.66
N CYS A 72 -15.40 -13.01 -14.29
CA CYS A 72 -16.48 -12.60 -15.20
C CYS A 72 -17.42 -11.58 -14.52
N SER A 73 -18.25 -10.89 -15.31
CA SER A 73 -19.09 -9.78 -14.82
C SER A 73 -20.22 -10.18 -13.87
N ASP A 74 -20.65 -11.45 -13.88
CA ASP A 74 -21.66 -12.00 -12.97
C ASP A 74 -21.05 -12.63 -11.70
N ALA A 75 -19.73 -12.55 -11.53
CA ALA A 75 -19.05 -13.05 -10.35
C ALA A 75 -19.16 -12.07 -9.17
N SER A 76 -19.42 -12.61 -7.99
CA SER A 76 -19.31 -11.90 -6.72
C SER A 76 -18.15 -12.51 -5.91
N SER A 77 -17.44 -11.69 -5.14
CA SER A 77 -16.52 -12.25 -4.15
C SER A 77 -17.32 -12.89 -3.02
N TYR A 78 -16.72 -13.85 -2.31
CA TYR A 78 -17.40 -14.45 -1.16
C TYR A 78 -17.76 -13.38 -0.11
N TYR A 79 -16.87 -12.40 0.09
CA TYR A 79 -17.08 -11.27 0.98
C TYR A 79 -18.27 -10.40 0.55
N SER A 80 -18.39 -10.02 -0.74
CA SER A 80 -19.51 -9.16 -1.15
C SER A 80 -20.86 -9.87 -1.01
N GLN A 81 -20.89 -11.20 -1.14
CA GLN A 81 -22.10 -11.99 -1.03
C GLN A 81 -22.53 -12.30 0.42
N PHE A 82 -21.57 -12.60 1.31
CA PHE A 82 -21.84 -13.11 2.66
C PHE A 82 -21.26 -12.26 3.79
N GLY A 83 -20.51 -11.21 3.46
CA GLY A 83 -19.79 -10.40 4.42
C GLY A 83 -18.61 -11.14 5.05
N ARG A 84 -18.23 -10.69 6.26
CA ARG A 84 -17.10 -11.24 7.00
C ARG A 84 -17.41 -12.65 7.51
N SER A 85 -16.54 -13.61 7.21
CA SER A 85 -16.67 -15.00 7.65
C SER A 85 -15.39 -15.44 8.37
N PRO A 86 -15.36 -15.41 9.72
CA PRO A 86 -14.23 -15.93 10.48
C PRO A 86 -14.02 -17.42 10.23
N GLY A 87 -12.77 -17.85 10.02
CA GLY A 87 -12.46 -19.25 9.74
C GLY A 87 -12.98 -19.70 8.39
N PHE A 88 -12.96 -18.82 7.38
CA PHE A 88 -13.45 -19.04 6.03
C PHE A 88 -12.93 -20.37 5.46
N THR A 89 -11.63 -20.60 5.52
CA THR A 89 -10.98 -21.82 5.03
C THR A 89 -11.27 -23.06 5.88
N SER A 90 -11.86 -22.91 7.07
CA SER A 90 -12.35 -24.04 7.87
C SER A 90 -13.76 -24.46 7.49
N VAL A 91 -14.55 -23.56 6.88
CA VAL A 91 -15.97 -23.77 6.57
C VAL A 91 -16.26 -23.72 5.07
N ALA A 92 -16.69 -22.56 4.56
CA ALA A 92 -17.15 -22.42 3.17
C ALA A 92 -16.00 -22.45 2.16
N GLY A 93 -14.85 -21.92 2.56
CA GLY A 93 -13.64 -21.78 1.76
C GLY A 93 -12.64 -22.93 1.88
N ARG A 94 -13.05 -24.13 2.33
CA ARG A 94 -12.14 -25.29 2.55
C ARG A 94 -11.20 -25.58 1.39
N ARG A 95 -11.65 -25.34 0.16
CA ARG A 95 -10.83 -25.51 -1.06
C ARG A 95 -9.60 -24.59 -1.11
N PHE A 96 -9.66 -23.43 -0.46
CA PHE A 96 -8.57 -22.46 -0.41
C PHE A 96 -7.67 -22.63 0.81
N LYS A 97 -7.87 -23.68 1.62
CA LYS A 97 -7.05 -23.94 2.81
C LYS A 97 -5.57 -24.14 2.46
N GLY A 98 -5.27 -24.87 1.38
CA GLY A 98 -3.89 -25.05 0.93
C GLY A 98 -3.21 -23.72 0.56
N LEU A 99 -3.95 -22.81 -0.07
CA LEU A 99 -3.46 -21.48 -0.41
C LEU A 99 -3.14 -20.64 0.84
N LEU A 100 -4.00 -20.70 1.87
CA LEU A 100 -3.74 -20.07 3.17
C LEU A 100 -2.47 -20.63 3.81
N GLU A 101 -2.34 -21.95 3.90
CA GLU A 101 -1.20 -22.62 4.53
C GLU A 101 0.12 -22.31 3.82
N GLU A 102 0.12 -22.32 2.48
CA GLU A 102 1.27 -21.93 1.66
C GLU A 102 1.74 -20.50 1.96
N HIS A 103 0.80 -19.54 1.98
CA HIS A 103 1.15 -18.13 2.18
C HIS A 103 1.53 -17.81 3.63
N LEU A 104 0.94 -18.51 4.60
CA LEU A 104 1.41 -18.44 5.99
C LEU A 104 2.84 -18.95 6.11
N GLU A 105 3.20 -20.04 5.43
CA GLU A 105 4.57 -20.55 5.47
C GLU A 105 5.57 -19.55 4.87
N LEU A 106 5.21 -18.87 3.78
CA LEU A 106 6.03 -17.81 3.18
C LEU A 106 6.18 -16.56 4.09
N LEU A 107 5.21 -16.32 4.97
CA LEU A 107 5.24 -15.22 5.94
C LEU A 107 6.05 -15.54 7.20
N ARG A 108 6.52 -16.78 7.38
CA ARG A 108 7.17 -17.22 8.61
C ARG A 108 8.40 -16.38 8.93
N TRP A 109 8.50 -15.98 10.20
CA TRP A 109 9.76 -15.46 10.71
C TRP A 109 10.83 -16.56 10.63
N PRO A 110 12.09 -16.26 10.24
CA PRO A 110 13.10 -17.29 10.00
C PRO A 110 13.33 -18.17 11.23
N GLU A 111 13.43 -19.48 11.00
CA GLU A 111 13.67 -20.46 12.06
C GLU A 111 15.05 -20.23 12.72
N GLY A 112 15.11 -20.42 14.03
CA GLY A 112 16.34 -20.20 14.82
C GLY A 112 16.68 -18.73 15.08
N VAL A 113 15.98 -17.78 14.45
CA VAL A 113 16.15 -16.35 14.72
C VAL A 113 15.27 -15.93 15.89
N LYS A 114 15.86 -15.21 16.86
CA LYS A 114 15.14 -14.67 18.02
C LYS A 114 14.02 -13.72 17.57
N GLU A 115 12.88 -13.79 18.26
CA GLU A 115 11.77 -12.85 18.07
C GLU A 115 12.22 -11.39 18.24
N ASP A 116 11.85 -10.55 17.28
CA ASP A 116 11.88 -9.10 17.42
C ASP A 116 10.44 -8.58 17.51
N ARG A 117 10.06 -8.00 18.66
CA ARG A 117 8.68 -7.58 18.95
C ARG A 117 8.15 -6.45 18.06
N GLN A 118 9.03 -5.75 17.34
CA GLN A 118 8.63 -4.71 16.40
C GLN A 118 8.51 -5.26 14.98
N LEU A 119 9.39 -6.19 14.58
CA LEU A 119 9.46 -6.71 13.21
C LEU A 119 8.69 -8.02 12.99
N SER A 120 8.33 -8.70 14.07
CA SER A 120 7.60 -9.96 14.05
C SER A 120 6.32 -9.90 14.88
N VAL A 121 5.42 -10.84 14.60
CA VAL A 121 4.14 -10.99 15.30
C VAL A 121 3.83 -12.47 15.48
N LYS A 122 3.31 -12.83 16.66
CA LYS A 122 2.84 -14.18 16.93
C LYS A 122 1.40 -14.32 16.44
N GLY A 123 1.15 -15.26 15.53
CA GLY A 123 -0.17 -15.57 15.02
C GLY A 123 -0.99 -16.39 16.01
N GLU A 124 -2.27 -16.55 15.69
CA GLU A 124 -3.26 -17.28 16.48
C GLU A 124 -2.92 -18.77 16.64
N ASP A 125 -2.19 -19.33 15.69
CA ASP A 125 -1.66 -20.70 15.71
C ASP A 125 -0.36 -20.85 16.54
N GLY A 126 0.08 -19.77 17.20
CA GLY A 126 1.28 -19.72 18.02
C GLY A 126 2.58 -19.63 17.24
N ARG A 127 2.54 -19.58 15.90
CA ARG A 127 3.71 -19.40 15.03
C ARG A 127 4.11 -17.93 14.97
N LEU A 128 5.37 -17.69 14.66
CA LEU A 128 5.94 -16.35 14.49
C LEU A 128 6.01 -15.99 13.01
N TYR A 129 5.56 -14.79 12.66
CA TYR A 129 5.45 -14.26 11.31
C TYR A 129 6.17 -12.91 11.19
N HIS A 130 6.59 -12.55 9.98
CA HIS A 130 6.96 -11.18 9.65
C HIS A 130 5.76 -10.26 9.85
N TRP A 131 5.93 -9.18 10.62
CA TRP A 131 4.85 -8.21 10.83
C TRP A 131 4.71 -7.26 9.63
N ILE A 132 5.84 -6.80 9.08
CA ILE A 132 5.91 -6.07 7.81
C ILE A 132 6.41 -7.03 6.73
N LEU A 133 5.75 -7.04 5.56
CA LEU A 133 6.11 -7.92 4.45
C LEU A 133 7.58 -7.75 4.03
N PRO A 134 8.34 -8.86 3.83
CA PRO A 134 9.70 -8.79 3.32
C PRO A 134 9.84 -8.06 1.97
N SER A 135 8.83 -8.12 1.11
CA SER A 135 8.82 -7.43 -0.18
C SER A 135 8.87 -5.90 -0.06
N PHE A 136 8.39 -5.32 1.06
CA PHE A 136 8.52 -3.89 1.33
C PHE A 136 9.98 -3.49 1.59
N PHE A 137 10.71 -4.26 2.38
CA PHE A 137 12.13 -4.00 2.64
C PHE A 137 12.99 -4.24 1.38
N GLN A 138 12.60 -5.22 0.56
CA GLN A 138 13.22 -5.42 -0.74
C GLN A 138 13.05 -4.20 -1.65
N LEU A 139 11.85 -3.60 -1.70
CA LEU A 139 11.61 -2.36 -2.46
C LEU A 139 12.57 -1.24 -2.04
N ILE A 140 12.73 -1.00 -0.74
CA ILE A 140 13.67 0.02 -0.22
C ILE A 140 15.08 -0.23 -0.76
N ARG A 141 15.52 -1.49 -0.66
CA ARG A 141 16.85 -1.92 -1.09
C ARG A 141 17.05 -1.75 -2.59
N ASP A 142 16.09 -2.19 -3.39
CA ASP A 142 16.13 -2.10 -4.85
C ASP A 142 16.21 -0.64 -5.31
N LEU A 143 15.34 0.24 -4.79
CA LEU A 143 15.34 1.66 -5.16
C LEU A 143 16.66 2.36 -4.81
N ALA A 144 17.25 2.02 -3.66
CA ALA A 144 18.52 2.58 -3.25
C ALA A 144 19.68 2.08 -4.13
N TRP A 145 19.71 0.79 -4.48
CA TRP A 145 20.72 0.23 -5.39
C TRP A 145 20.58 0.73 -6.84
N GLU A 146 19.36 1.06 -7.27
CA GLU A 146 19.11 1.72 -8.56
C GLU A 146 19.61 3.18 -8.61
N GLY A 147 20.08 3.72 -7.48
CA GLY A 147 20.51 5.10 -7.34
C GLY A 147 19.38 6.10 -7.55
N ARG A 148 18.12 5.69 -7.32
CA ARG A 148 16.95 6.56 -7.48
C ARG A 148 16.75 7.38 -6.21
N GLU A 149 16.48 8.67 -6.37
CA GLU A 149 15.99 9.48 -5.25
C GLU A 149 14.54 9.09 -4.94
N PHE A 150 14.24 8.73 -3.70
CA PHE A 150 12.88 8.40 -3.28
C PHE A 150 12.58 8.83 -1.84
N ALA A 151 11.28 8.92 -1.54
CA ALA A 151 10.75 8.98 -0.19
C ALA A 151 9.54 8.05 -0.06
N ILE A 152 9.36 7.48 1.13
CA ILE A 152 8.19 6.66 1.46
C ILE A 152 7.36 7.39 2.50
N VAL A 153 6.07 7.56 2.19
CA VAL A 153 5.07 8.17 3.04
C VAL A 153 4.04 7.10 3.40
N PHE A 154 4.12 6.55 4.60
CA PHE A 154 3.10 5.65 5.11
C PHE A 154 1.78 6.41 5.30
N ARG A 155 0.69 5.82 4.81
CA ARG A 155 -0.67 6.37 4.87
C ARG A 155 -1.56 5.36 5.58
N THR A 156 -2.38 5.80 6.50
CA THR A 156 -3.31 4.89 7.18
C THR A 156 -4.47 5.64 7.79
N PHE A 157 -5.66 5.05 7.75
CA PHE A 157 -6.77 5.51 8.58
C PHE A 157 -6.68 5.02 10.03
N GLY A 158 -5.93 3.94 10.27
CA GLY A 158 -5.81 3.27 11.56
C GLY A 158 -4.78 3.91 12.50
N THR A 159 -4.36 3.13 13.50
CA THR A 159 -3.47 3.58 14.59
C THR A 159 -2.10 2.93 14.56
N ASP A 160 -1.80 2.11 13.56
CA ASP A 160 -0.55 1.33 13.47
C ASP A 160 0.70 2.14 13.12
N LEU A 161 0.53 3.36 12.59
CA LEU A 161 1.62 4.19 12.08
C LEU A 161 2.81 4.34 13.06
N PRO A 162 2.64 4.64 14.36
CA PRO A 162 3.77 4.75 15.29
C PRO A 162 4.56 3.45 15.44
N ARG A 163 3.89 2.28 15.36
CA ARG A 163 4.57 0.98 15.45
C ARG A 163 5.30 0.67 14.14
N VAL A 164 4.71 1.00 12.98
CA VAL A 164 5.38 0.86 11.68
C VAL A 164 6.66 1.69 11.64
N LEU A 165 6.61 2.96 12.03
CA LEU A 165 7.80 3.83 12.06
C LEU A 165 8.90 3.25 12.96
N LYS A 166 8.56 2.68 14.13
CA LYS A 166 9.52 2.01 15.02
C LYS A 166 10.13 0.77 14.38
N ALA A 167 9.30 -0.10 13.81
CA ALA A 167 9.76 -1.32 13.16
C ALA A 167 10.70 -1.01 11.99
N VAL A 168 10.30 -0.09 11.12
CA VAL A 168 11.10 0.33 9.97
C VAL A 168 12.40 1.00 10.42
N SER A 169 12.36 1.87 11.44
CA SER A 169 13.56 2.46 12.03
C SER A 169 14.56 1.41 12.52
N ARG A 170 14.10 0.36 13.22
CA ARG A 170 14.95 -0.75 13.64
C ARG A 170 15.57 -1.48 12.44
N ALA A 171 14.78 -1.75 11.40
CA ALA A 171 15.30 -2.39 10.19
C ALA A 171 16.36 -1.53 9.49
N VAL A 172 16.07 -0.26 9.22
CA VAL A 172 16.94 0.61 8.39
C VAL A 172 18.09 1.26 9.15
N ASN A 173 18.02 1.39 10.48
CA ASN A 173 19.11 2.01 11.26
C ASN A 173 19.95 0.98 12.02
N GLU A 174 19.34 -0.12 12.48
CA GLU A 174 20.02 -1.13 13.32
C GLU A 174 20.33 -2.43 12.58
N GLY A 175 19.79 -2.64 11.37
CA GLY A 175 19.95 -3.90 10.64
C GLY A 175 19.20 -5.05 11.32
N ALA A 176 18.17 -4.74 12.11
CA ALA A 176 17.48 -5.71 12.96
C ALA A 176 16.62 -6.72 12.19
N HIS A 177 16.34 -6.48 10.90
CA HIS A 177 15.57 -7.42 10.10
C HIS A 177 16.47 -8.56 9.57
N PRO A 178 16.20 -9.84 9.88
CA PRO A 178 17.12 -10.95 9.61
C PRO A 178 17.39 -11.18 8.11
N LEU A 179 16.43 -10.84 7.25
CA LEU A 179 16.58 -10.96 5.79
C LEU A 179 17.24 -9.73 5.12
N PHE A 180 17.39 -8.62 5.86
CA PHE A 180 17.90 -7.35 5.32
C PHE A 180 18.84 -6.67 6.33
N PRO A 181 19.93 -7.34 6.76
CA PRO A 181 20.89 -6.78 7.72
C PRO A 181 21.69 -5.61 7.14
N ASP A 182 21.67 -5.44 5.81
CA ASP A 182 22.40 -4.46 5.00
C ASP A 182 21.69 -3.10 4.88
N LEU A 183 20.42 -2.97 5.29
CA LEU A 183 19.68 -1.70 5.18
C LEU A 183 20.35 -0.49 5.87
N PRO A 184 21.10 -0.62 6.98
CA PRO A 184 21.86 0.49 7.57
C PRO A 184 22.87 1.15 6.62
N GLU A 185 23.37 0.42 5.63
CA GLU A 185 24.30 0.96 4.63
C GLU A 185 23.65 2.03 3.75
N LEU A 186 22.33 2.00 3.61
CA LEU A 186 21.54 2.95 2.82
C LEU A 186 21.41 4.32 3.48
N LYS A 187 21.69 4.44 4.79
CA LYS A 187 21.64 5.69 5.58
C LYS A 187 20.31 6.45 5.46
N LEU A 188 19.21 5.71 5.32
CA LEU A 188 17.88 6.27 5.20
C LEU A 188 17.43 6.84 6.55
N ARG A 189 16.79 8.02 6.51
CA ARG A 189 16.21 8.64 7.70
C ARG A 189 14.77 8.18 7.88
N VAL A 190 14.36 7.95 9.13
CA VAL A 190 12.95 7.72 9.49
C VAL A 190 12.48 8.85 10.39
N ASP A 191 11.51 9.63 9.93
CA ASP A 191 10.84 10.61 10.77
C ASP A 191 9.86 9.90 11.69
N MET A 192 10.21 9.86 12.98
CA MET A 192 9.45 9.19 14.02
C MET A 192 8.20 9.97 14.47
N THR A 193 7.99 11.19 13.95
CA THR A 193 6.86 12.06 14.31
C THR A 193 5.69 11.81 13.35
N PRO A 194 4.61 11.13 13.78
CA PRO A 194 3.48 10.88 12.91
C PRO A 194 2.78 12.19 12.56
N GLY A 195 2.56 12.42 11.28
CA GLY A 195 1.71 13.51 10.83
C GLY A 195 0.22 13.13 10.80
N LYS A 196 -0.63 14.11 10.54
CA LYS A 196 -2.07 13.92 10.34
C LYS A 196 -2.52 14.66 9.10
N ILE A 197 -3.41 14.03 8.33
CA ILE A 197 -4.14 14.66 7.24
C ILE A 197 -5.61 14.69 7.63
N ARG A 198 -6.19 15.89 7.65
CA ARG A 198 -7.58 16.12 8.06
C ARG A 198 -8.33 16.89 6.99
N CYS A 199 -9.35 16.25 6.46
CA CYS A 199 -10.25 16.80 5.45
C CYS A 199 -11.44 17.50 6.08
N THR A 200 -11.89 18.58 5.46
CA THR A 200 -13.12 19.31 5.79
C THR A 200 -13.79 19.79 4.52
N LYS A 201 -15.02 20.32 4.61
CA LYS A 201 -15.68 20.99 3.47
C LYS A 201 -14.90 22.20 2.93
N ARG A 202 -13.98 22.77 3.72
CA ARG A 202 -13.15 23.93 3.34
C ARG A 202 -11.79 23.53 2.76
N GLY A 203 -11.52 22.24 2.61
CA GLY A 203 -10.24 21.75 2.11
C GLY A 203 -9.53 20.78 3.06
N VAL A 204 -8.27 20.48 2.73
CA VAL A 204 -7.42 19.53 3.44
C VAL A 204 -6.36 20.28 4.25
N VAL A 205 -6.07 19.79 5.45
CA VAL A 205 -4.99 20.26 6.31
C VAL A 205 -4.05 19.10 6.60
N LEU A 206 -2.77 19.27 6.30
CA LEU A 206 -1.69 18.41 6.75
C LEU A 206 -0.99 19.08 7.93
N SER A 207 -0.74 18.32 8.99
CA SER A 207 0.05 18.80 10.13
C SER A 207 1.03 17.75 10.63
N ARG A 208 2.22 18.18 11.06
CA ARG A 208 3.25 17.37 11.70
C ARG A 208 4.04 18.26 12.66
N ALA A 209 4.10 17.88 13.93
CA ALA A 209 4.68 18.75 14.97
C ALA A 209 4.14 20.19 14.86
N GLU A 210 5.01 21.17 14.59
CA GLU A 210 4.65 22.59 14.39
C GLU A 210 4.31 22.93 12.92
N GLU A 211 4.66 22.06 11.97
CA GLU A 211 4.37 22.26 10.56
C GLU A 211 2.89 22.10 10.28
N ARG A 212 2.35 23.02 9.47
CA ARG A 212 0.95 22.99 9.05
C ARG A 212 0.82 23.58 7.65
N VAL A 213 0.26 22.80 6.74
CA VAL A 213 -0.02 23.19 5.35
C VAL A 213 -1.47 22.88 5.03
N SER A 214 -2.14 23.73 4.25
CA SER A 214 -3.54 23.52 3.91
C SER A 214 -3.88 23.96 2.50
N THR A 215 -4.98 23.46 1.96
CA THR A 215 -5.47 23.81 0.62
C THR A 215 -6.24 25.14 0.58
N ARG A 216 -6.24 25.92 1.67
CA ARG A 216 -6.97 27.20 1.73
C ARG A 216 -6.45 28.22 0.72
N ASP A 217 -5.16 28.20 0.45
CA ASP A 217 -4.46 29.09 -0.49
C ASP A 217 -4.15 28.36 -1.82
N GLY A 218 -4.92 27.30 -2.13
CA GLY A 218 -4.74 26.43 -3.29
C GLY A 218 -4.09 25.08 -2.96
N GLU A 219 -4.19 24.13 -3.90
CA GLU A 219 -3.77 22.73 -3.70
C GLU A 219 -2.24 22.56 -3.75
N ARG A 220 -1.55 23.52 -4.39
CA ARG A 220 -0.11 23.47 -4.68
C ARG A 220 0.78 23.32 -3.45
N GLY A 221 0.43 23.97 -2.34
CA GLY A 221 1.23 23.93 -1.12
C GLY A 221 1.35 22.52 -0.55
N LEU A 222 0.28 21.72 -0.57
CA LEU A 222 0.32 20.33 -0.10
C LEU A 222 1.10 19.42 -1.04
N TYR A 223 0.99 19.63 -2.35
CA TYR A 223 1.84 18.94 -3.33
C TYR A 223 3.32 19.20 -3.03
N GLN A 224 3.74 20.47 -2.96
CA GLN A 224 5.13 20.86 -2.70
C GLN A 224 5.65 20.32 -1.36
N TYR A 225 4.83 20.35 -0.32
CA TYR A 225 5.18 19.76 0.97
C TYR A 225 5.46 18.26 0.84
N LEU A 226 4.57 17.50 0.20
CA LEU A 226 4.76 16.06 0.05
C LEU A 226 5.92 15.71 -0.88
N SER A 227 6.15 16.51 -1.93
CA SER A 227 7.28 16.34 -2.86
C SER A 227 8.64 16.62 -2.20
N SER A 228 8.68 17.47 -1.17
CA SER A 228 9.91 17.80 -0.45
C SER A 228 10.32 16.75 0.59
N VAL A 229 9.41 15.86 1.01
CA VAL A 229 9.68 14.80 1.99
C VAL A 229 10.89 13.95 1.57
N GLN A 230 11.72 13.57 2.54
CA GLN A 230 12.89 12.71 2.36
C GLN A 230 12.81 11.49 3.29
N GLY A 231 13.46 10.40 2.89
CA GLY A 231 13.51 9.19 3.71
C GLY A 231 12.14 8.55 3.90
N LEU A 232 11.85 8.08 5.10
CA LEU A 232 10.62 7.39 5.45
C LEU A 232 9.87 8.18 6.51
N SER A 233 8.57 8.39 6.32
CA SER A 233 7.71 9.07 7.30
C SER A 233 6.28 8.62 7.11
N GLY A 234 5.32 9.18 7.85
CA GLY A 234 3.92 8.88 7.56
C GLY A 234 2.90 9.83 8.15
N PHE A 235 1.66 9.65 7.69
CA PHE A 235 0.50 10.43 8.07
C PHE A 235 -0.67 9.52 8.37
N GLN A 236 -1.38 9.83 9.46
CA GLN A 236 -2.70 9.27 9.70
C GLN A 236 -3.74 10.09 8.91
N ASP A 237 -4.47 9.43 8.03
CA ASP A 237 -5.58 9.97 7.23
C ASP A 237 -6.87 10.13 8.05
N HIS A 238 -7.89 10.74 7.46
CA HIS A 238 -9.11 11.15 8.17
C HIS A 238 -10.24 10.12 8.01
N PHE A 239 -10.24 9.09 8.86
CA PHE A 239 -11.24 8.00 8.78
C PHE A 239 -12.68 8.51 8.89
N ASP A 240 -12.98 9.36 9.87
CA ASP A 240 -14.33 9.88 10.08
C ASP A 240 -14.85 10.66 8.87
N TRP A 241 -13.96 11.35 8.15
CA TRP A 241 -14.31 12.01 6.89
C TRP A 241 -14.63 10.99 5.79
N TRP A 242 -13.86 9.91 5.69
CA TRP A 242 -14.14 8.86 4.70
C TRP A 242 -15.49 8.17 4.99
N ALA A 243 -15.75 7.82 6.24
CA ALA A 243 -17.01 7.21 6.69
C ALA A 243 -18.23 8.12 6.44
N THR A 244 -18.13 9.41 6.75
CA THR A 244 -19.22 10.39 6.51
C THR A 244 -19.47 10.67 5.02
N ASN A 245 -18.52 10.34 4.15
CA ASN A 245 -18.65 10.39 2.69
C ASN A 245 -18.87 8.99 2.09
N THR A 246 -19.54 8.12 2.85
CA THR A 246 -20.03 6.79 2.42
C THR A 246 -18.93 5.89 1.87
N PHE A 247 -17.71 6.00 2.38
CA PHE A 247 -16.53 5.24 1.93
C PHE A 247 -16.18 5.40 0.44
N SER A 248 -16.67 6.47 -0.20
CA SER A 248 -16.43 6.75 -1.62
C SER A 248 -15.15 7.54 -1.87
N ILE A 249 -14.80 7.70 -3.16
CA ILE A 249 -13.71 8.56 -3.64
C ILE A 249 -13.73 9.99 -3.07
N ARG A 250 -14.90 10.52 -2.68
CA ARG A 250 -15.04 11.88 -2.12
C ARG A 250 -14.45 12.00 -0.72
N GLY A 251 -14.45 10.89 0.01
CA GLY A 251 -13.90 10.79 1.36
C GLY A 251 -12.50 10.20 1.42
N GLY A 252 -12.00 9.65 0.31
CA GLY A 252 -10.74 8.92 0.24
C GLY A 252 -9.51 9.75 0.62
N LYS A 253 -8.39 9.06 0.82
CA LYS A 253 -7.08 9.64 1.13
C LYS A 253 -6.68 10.60 -0.01
N PRO A 254 -6.51 11.90 0.27
CA PRO A 254 -6.17 12.85 -0.79
C PRO A 254 -4.74 12.60 -1.28
N LEU A 255 -4.58 12.63 -2.60
CA LEU A 255 -3.32 12.48 -3.32
C LEU A 255 -3.24 13.52 -4.42
N TRP A 256 -2.16 14.30 -4.46
CA TRP A 256 -1.93 15.29 -5.51
C TRP A 256 -0.94 14.76 -6.54
N ILE A 257 -1.28 14.94 -7.82
CA ILE A 257 -0.48 14.52 -8.96
C ILE A 257 -0.33 15.71 -9.89
N ASP A 258 0.91 16.08 -10.20
CA ASP A 258 1.22 17.09 -11.20
C ASP A 258 1.82 16.42 -12.44
N PRO A 259 1.06 16.23 -13.54
CA PRO A 259 1.60 15.66 -14.76
C PRO A 259 2.62 16.56 -15.46
N PHE A 260 2.71 17.84 -15.06
CA PHE A 260 3.67 18.80 -15.62
C PHE A 260 5.01 18.79 -14.87
N ASP A 261 5.10 18.16 -13.70
CA ASP A 261 6.33 18.07 -12.93
C ASP A 261 7.30 17.04 -13.55
N GLN A 262 8.43 17.55 -14.02
CA GLN A 262 9.48 16.73 -14.62
C GLN A 262 10.51 16.21 -13.61
N ASN A 263 10.36 16.57 -12.33
CA ASN A 263 11.31 16.23 -11.27
C ASN A 263 10.75 15.24 -10.26
N VAL A 264 9.42 15.19 -10.08
CA VAL A 264 8.79 14.36 -9.04
C VAL A 264 7.63 13.55 -9.61
N GLN A 265 7.53 12.28 -9.21
CA GLN A 265 6.37 11.43 -9.46
C GLN A 265 5.84 10.88 -8.14
N HIS A 266 4.52 10.92 -7.96
CA HIS A 266 3.85 10.33 -6.82
C HIS A 266 3.18 9.02 -7.23
N VAL A 267 3.37 7.95 -6.45
CA VAL A 267 2.68 6.66 -6.64
C VAL A 267 2.05 6.25 -5.32
N PHE A 268 0.78 5.87 -5.35
CA PHE A 268 0.03 5.39 -4.19
C PHE A 268 -0.26 3.90 -4.33
N ILE A 269 0.11 3.13 -3.32
CA ILE A 269 -0.04 1.68 -3.26
C ILE A 269 -0.96 1.34 -2.08
N ASP A 270 -2.08 0.67 -2.37
CA ASP A 270 -3.12 0.36 -1.39
C ASP A 270 -3.95 -0.85 -1.87
N ASP A 271 -4.31 -1.77 -0.98
CA ASP A 271 -5.11 -2.95 -1.34
C ASP A 271 -6.55 -2.58 -1.75
N ASN A 272 -7.06 -1.44 -1.29
CA ASN A 272 -8.41 -0.94 -1.51
C ASN A 272 -8.53 0.11 -2.64
N ILE A 273 -7.50 0.24 -3.47
CA ILE A 273 -7.67 0.90 -4.78
C ILE A 273 -8.51 -0.02 -5.68
N ARG A 274 -9.61 0.53 -6.20
CA ARG A 274 -10.45 -0.12 -7.22
C ARG A 274 -10.36 0.68 -8.52
N GLN A 275 -10.71 0.03 -9.64
CA GLN A 275 -10.86 0.70 -10.94
C GLN A 275 -12.27 1.25 -11.17
N ASN A 276 -13.13 1.20 -10.14
CA ASN A 276 -14.39 1.92 -10.09
C ASN A 276 -14.30 3.00 -9.00
N ASP A 277 -14.94 4.13 -9.22
CA ASP A 277 -14.87 5.27 -8.30
C ASP A 277 -15.89 5.18 -7.14
N GLU A 278 -16.73 4.13 -7.14
CA GLU A 278 -17.76 3.91 -6.12
C GLU A 278 -17.13 3.47 -4.80
N ASP A 279 -16.17 2.53 -4.84
CA ASP A 279 -15.61 1.86 -3.67
C ASP A 279 -14.07 1.94 -3.62
N THR A 280 -13.51 3.14 -3.78
CA THR A 280 -12.05 3.36 -3.79
C THR A 280 -11.58 4.26 -2.65
N ILE A 281 -10.42 3.93 -2.10
CA ILE A 281 -9.89 4.52 -0.86
C ILE A 281 -9.06 5.79 -1.09
N VAL A 282 -8.69 6.11 -2.33
CA VAL A 282 -7.86 7.27 -2.69
C VAL A 282 -8.72 8.31 -3.40
N SER A 283 -8.46 9.59 -3.14
CA SER A 283 -9.08 10.74 -3.82
C SER A 283 -8.01 11.49 -4.64
N PRO A 284 -7.77 11.12 -5.90
CA PRO A 284 -6.71 11.73 -6.70
C PRO A 284 -7.09 13.14 -7.17
N LYS A 285 -6.16 14.08 -7.01
CA LYS A 285 -6.26 15.49 -7.40
C LYS A 285 -5.18 15.77 -8.44
N VAL A 286 -5.59 16.03 -9.68
CA VAL A 286 -4.68 16.25 -10.82
C VAL A 286 -4.66 17.74 -11.17
N PHE A 287 -3.47 18.33 -11.20
CA PHE A 287 -3.30 19.74 -11.59
C PHE A 287 -3.69 19.97 -13.06
N LEU A 288 -4.32 21.11 -13.32
CA LEU A 288 -4.87 21.44 -14.65
C LEU A 288 -3.87 22.15 -15.57
N GLU A 289 -2.90 22.85 -15.01
CA GLU A 289 -1.92 23.63 -15.76
C GLU A 289 -0.54 23.66 -15.06
N PRO A 290 0.56 23.87 -15.81
CA PRO A 290 1.90 23.96 -15.25
C PRO A 290 2.00 25.06 -14.18
N GLY A 291 2.40 24.68 -12.96
CA GLY A 291 2.53 25.62 -11.84
C GLY A 291 1.21 26.14 -11.26
N GLY A 292 0.05 25.73 -11.81
CA GLY A 292 -1.27 26.17 -11.35
C GLY A 292 -1.62 25.72 -9.92
N HIS A 293 -2.68 26.30 -9.36
CA HIS A 293 -3.16 26.01 -8.01
C HIS A 293 -4.40 25.13 -7.96
N ASP A 294 -5.07 24.97 -9.10
CA ASP A 294 -6.33 24.26 -9.24
C ASP A 294 -6.12 22.81 -9.68
N THR A 295 -7.00 21.94 -9.18
CA THR A 295 -7.01 20.52 -9.53
C THR A 295 -8.42 20.07 -9.89
N ARG A 296 -8.50 19.00 -10.69
CA ARG A 296 -9.71 18.19 -10.80
C ARG A 296 -9.56 16.90 -10.01
N THR A 297 -10.67 16.31 -9.60
CA THR A 297 -10.66 14.92 -9.11
C THR A 297 -10.62 13.99 -10.32
N ALA A 298 -9.59 13.17 -10.43
CA ALA A 298 -9.48 12.19 -11.50
C ALA A 298 -10.12 10.86 -11.09
N GLY A 299 -10.67 10.14 -12.07
CA GLY A 299 -11.13 8.77 -11.86
C GLY A 299 -9.94 7.85 -11.60
N THR A 300 -10.11 6.85 -10.77
CA THR A 300 -9.02 5.94 -10.38
C THR A 300 -8.51 5.08 -11.53
N ALA A 301 -9.39 4.70 -12.45
CA ALA A 301 -9.02 4.00 -13.69
C ALA A 301 -8.08 4.81 -14.59
N GLU A 302 -8.16 6.15 -14.55
CA GLU A 302 -7.29 7.04 -15.32
C GLU A 302 -5.82 6.95 -14.88
N LEU A 303 -5.60 6.63 -13.60
CA LEU A 303 -4.28 6.69 -12.95
C LEU A 303 -3.76 5.30 -12.56
N TYR A 304 -4.53 4.25 -12.84
CA TYR A 304 -4.14 2.88 -12.53
C TYR A 304 -2.88 2.49 -13.30
N ASP A 305 -1.90 1.93 -12.60
CA ASP A 305 -0.58 1.59 -13.14
C ASP A 305 0.23 2.77 -13.70
N ILE A 306 -0.15 4.00 -13.34
CA ILE A 306 0.58 5.25 -13.62
C ILE A 306 0.97 5.93 -12.30
N SER A 307 -0.01 6.12 -11.42
CA SER A 307 0.18 6.72 -10.09
C SER A 307 -0.61 6.00 -8.99
N LEU A 308 -1.45 5.02 -9.33
CA LEU A 308 -2.22 4.22 -8.38
C LEU A 308 -1.97 2.73 -8.64
N VAL A 309 -1.73 1.97 -7.57
CA VAL A 309 -1.51 0.52 -7.63
C VAL A 309 -2.40 -0.16 -6.60
N GLN A 310 -3.23 -1.09 -7.06
CA GLN A 310 -3.90 -2.02 -6.16
C GLN A 310 -2.93 -3.11 -5.71
N THR A 311 -2.79 -3.31 -4.40
CA THR A 311 -1.93 -4.38 -3.87
C THR A 311 -2.57 -5.76 -4.08
N ASP A 312 -1.78 -6.67 -4.63
CA ASP A 312 -2.03 -8.11 -4.62
C ASP A 312 -1.29 -8.71 -3.43
N LEU A 313 -1.99 -8.91 -2.31
CA LEU A 313 -1.35 -9.36 -1.07
C LEU A 313 -0.68 -10.73 -1.23
N LEU A 314 -1.30 -11.66 -1.96
CA LEU A 314 -0.73 -13.01 -2.16
C LEU A 314 0.58 -12.93 -2.95
N ARG A 315 0.64 -12.09 -3.98
CA ARG A 315 1.89 -11.82 -4.70
C ARG A 315 2.89 -11.03 -3.88
N ALA A 316 2.46 -10.06 -3.07
CA ALA A 316 3.34 -9.32 -2.18
C ALA A 316 4.00 -10.21 -1.11
N ILE A 317 3.34 -11.31 -0.73
CA ILE A 317 3.89 -12.34 0.16
C ILE A 317 4.86 -13.26 -0.60
N SER A 318 4.48 -13.75 -1.78
CA SER A 318 5.21 -14.81 -2.51
C SER A 318 6.35 -14.32 -3.40
N ASP A 319 6.26 -13.08 -3.90
CA ASP A 319 7.28 -12.45 -4.74
C ASP A 319 7.94 -11.29 -4.00
N ARG A 320 9.19 -11.49 -3.61
CA ARG A 320 9.96 -10.49 -2.86
C ARG A 320 10.20 -9.20 -3.66
N SER A 321 10.18 -9.24 -4.99
CA SER A 321 10.33 -8.06 -5.85
C SER A 321 9.00 -7.45 -6.29
N TYR A 322 7.86 -7.91 -5.75
CA TYR A 322 6.52 -7.48 -6.16
C TYR A 322 6.38 -5.95 -6.23
N PHE A 323 6.68 -5.24 -5.14
CA PHE A 323 6.52 -3.78 -5.11
C PHE A 323 7.46 -3.06 -6.07
N THR A 324 8.71 -3.52 -6.21
CA THR A 324 9.67 -3.00 -7.19
C THR A 324 9.11 -3.11 -8.60
N GLN A 325 8.56 -4.27 -8.97
CA GLN A 325 7.93 -4.47 -10.27
C GLN A 325 6.74 -3.53 -10.48
N ARG A 326 5.87 -3.34 -9.48
CA ARG A 326 4.73 -2.42 -9.58
C ARG A 326 5.19 -0.97 -9.77
N VAL A 327 6.21 -0.54 -9.03
CA VAL A 327 6.80 0.79 -9.18
C VAL A 327 7.42 0.98 -10.57
N HIS A 328 8.12 -0.01 -11.10
CA HIS A 328 8.67 0.05 -12.47
C HIS A 328 7.59 0.16 -13.54
N ILE A 329 6.44 -0.50 -13.36
CA ILE A 329 5.28 -0.34 -14.25
C ILE A 329 4.79 1.12 -14.22
N CYS A 330 4.60 1.70 -13.03
CA CYS A 330 4.22 3.11 -12.90
C CYS A 330 5.23 4.06 -13.54
N LEU A 331 6.53 3.83 -13.36
CA LEU A 331 7.59 4.64 -13.97
C LEU A 331 7.59 4.55 -15.50
N LYS A 332 7.22 3.39 -16.06
CA LYS A 332 7.16 3.18 -17.52
C LYS A 332 5.93 3.83 -18.15
N ASN A 333 4.83 3.91 -17.41
CA ASN A 333 3.53 4.39 -17.93
C ASN A 333 3.27 5.87 -17.63
N TYR A 334 4.09 6.53 -16.80
CA TYR A 334 4.01 7.95 -16.46
C TYR A 334 4.61 8.83 -17.55
#